data_AF-A0A7S2L809-F1
#
_entry.id   AF-A0A7S2L809-F1
#
_cell.length_a   1.000
_cell.length_b   1.000
_cell.length_c   1.000
_cell.angle_alpha   90.00
_cell.angle_beta   90.00
_cell.angle_gamma   90.00
#
_symmetry.space_group_name_H-M   'P 1'
#
loop_
_entity.id
_entity.type
_entity.pdbx_description
1 polymer ?
#
loop_
_entity_poly.entity_id
_entity_poly.type
_entity_poly.pdbx_seq_one_letter_code
_entity_poly.pdbx_strand_id
1 'polypeptide(L)'
;NHSMKPNCFTFTAVITAWARSGEKDAGERAEKLLDGMIQLYEVGKDDDVKPNVFTLTAVVDAYARAGGRDAATKASNVVRKVDPLIKPSYATYNCLMKAWSNSQQQGAARMAENILRKLEDEYQKGNKQMQPTIITYSSCINAWAKSTDQGKAKRAQAVLVRMKQMYESGVIDSMPNTVAYTAVINSCATTYGDQLEKEEAFKIAYSTFKELSESKHASPNHVTYSTFMRAISKLMPEGEKKDALVSSTFRLCIRDGLVDYNSLFHMKQAASQQLCSELLGGIDCNDAKDITIDDLPYSWTSNVEQTSRRKRKHNK
;
A
#
# COMPACT_ATOMS: atom_id res chain seq x y z
N ASN A 1 -5.45 39.64 -32.46
CA ASN A 1 -4.96 39.52 -31.07
C ASN A 1 -4.14 38.23 -30.95
N HIS A 2 -2.84 38.27 -31.25
CA HIS A 2 -1.95 37.09 -31.30
C HIS A 2 -1.35 36.72 -29.93
N SER A 3 -1.64 37.51 -28.88
CA SER A 3 -1.00 37.42 -27.56
C SER A 3 -1.63 36.43 -26.57
N MET A 4 -2.71 35.73 -26.94
CA MET A 4 -3.42 34.79 -26.05
C MET A 4 -3.62 33.40 -26.68
N LYS A 5 -2.67 32.95 -27.51
CA LYS A 5 -2.71 31.57 -28.01
C LYS A 5 -2.34 30.59 -26.86
N PRO A 6 -3.13 29.52 -26.64
CA PRO A 6 -2.76 28.49 -25.68
C PRO A 6 -1.43 27.86 -26.06
N ASN A 7 -0.55 27.70 -25.08
CA ASN A 7 0.72 26.99 -25.20
C ASN A 7 0.78 25.82 -24.21
N CYS A 8 1.85 25.05 -24.25
CA CYS A 8 2.07 23.87 -23.43
C CYS A 8 1.83 24.17 -21.94
N PHE A 9 2.37 25.28 -21.43
CA PHE A 9 2.16 25.69 -20.04
C PHE A 9 0.69 25.91 -19.69
N THR A 10 -0.07 26.61 -20.53
CA THR A 10 -1.50 26.84 -20.28
C THR A 10 -2.29 25.53 -20.26
N PHE A 11 -2.03 24.61 -21.19
CA PHE A 11 -2.68 23.30 -21.19
C PHE A 11 -2.29 22.47 -19.96
N THR A 12 -1.00 22.40 -19.63
CA THR A 12 -0.52 21.67 -18.44
C THR A 12 -1.14 22.22 -17.17
N ALA A 13 -1.32 23.54 -17.05
CA ALA A 13 -1.96 24.18 -15.91
C ALA A 13 -3.43 23.73 -15.76
N VAL A 14 -4.20 23.72 -16.85
CA VAL A 14 -5.59 23.27 -16.85
C VAL A 14 -5.69 21.78 -16.53
N ILE A 15 -4.83 20.94 -17.11
CA ILE A 15 -4.78 19.51 -16.81
C ILE A 15 -4.44 19.28 -15.33
N THR A 16 -3.49 20.05 -14.78
CA THR A 16 -3.13 19.97 -13.36
C THR A 16 -4.28 20.41 -12.46
N ALA A 17 -5.06 21.42 -12.87
CA ALA A 17 -6.26 21.85 -12.16
C ALA A 17 -7.31 20.73 -12.13
N TRP A 18 -7.55 20.05 -13.26
CA TRP A 18 -8.38 18.84 -13.31
C TRP A 18 -7.85 17.74 -12.39
N ALA A 19 -6.55 17.47 -12.41
CA ALA A 19 -5.96 16.46 -11.53
C ALA A 19 -6.23 16.77 -10.04
N ARG A 20 -6.08 18.05 -9.65
CA ARG A 20 -6.28 18.51 -8.28
C ARG A 20 -7.74 18.57 -7.85
N SER A 21 -8.69 18.69 -8.78
CA SER A 21 -10.12 18.69 -8.43
C SER A 21 -10.58 17.35 -7.86
N GLY A 22 -9.98 16.24 -8.30
CA GLY A 22 -10.36 14.90 -7.87
C GLY A 22 -11.72 14.43 -8.40
N GLU A 23 -12.30 15.16 -9.36
CA GLU A 23 -13.57 14.80 -10.01
C GLU A 23 -13.46 13.44 -10.72
N LYS A 24 -14.57 12.69 -10.76
CA LYS A 24 -14.59 11.32 -11.33
C LYS A 24 -14.23 11.31 -12.82
N ASP A 25 -14.58 12.36 -13.56
CA ASP A 25 -14.31 12.52 -14.98
C ASP A 25 -13.02 13.32 -15.27
N ALA A 26 -12.26 13.72 -14.22
CA ALA A 26 -11.05 14.53 -14.37
C ALA A 26 -10.02 13.89 -15.29
N GLY A 27 -9.80 12.58 -15.17
CA GLY A 27 -8.87 11.83 -16.03
C GLY A 27 -9.28 11.88 -17.51
N GLU A 28 -10.57 11.73 -17.80
CA GLU A 28 -11.08 11.76 -19.18
C GLU A 28 -11.00 13.16 -19.78
N ARG A 29 -11.28 14.19 -18.99
CA ARG A 29 -11.12 15.59 -19.43
C ARG A 29 -9.66 15.95 -19.66
N ALA A 30 -8.77 15.52 -18.75
CA ALA A 30 -7.33 15.68 -18.88
C ALA A 30 -6.79 14.98 -20.15
N GLU A 31 -7.23 13.76 -20.43
CA GLU A 31 -6.86 13.03 -21.64
C GLU A 31 -7.34 13.73 -22.91
N LYS A 32 -8.59 14.21 -22.95
CA LYS A 32 -9.11 14.98 -24.09
C LYS A 32 -8.28 16.23 -24.39
N LEU A 33 -7.81 16.94 -23.36
CA LEU A 33 -6.93 18.09 -23.53
C LEU A 33 -5.57 17.68 -24.09
N LEU A 34 -4.98 16.60 -23.59
CA LEU A 34 -3.73 16.06 -24.12
C LEU A 34 -3.87 15.64 -25.59
N ASP A 35 -4.96 14.97 -25.95
CA ASP A 35 -5.25 14.58 -27.33
C ASP A 35 -5.37 15.80 -28.25
N GLY A 36 -6.04 16.86 -27.78
CA GLY A 36 -6.09 18.14 -28.50
C GLY A 36 -4.71 18.77 -28.69
N MET A 37 -3.84 18.74 -27.67
CA MET A 37 -2.46 19.23 -27.81
C MET A 37 -1.66 18.43 -28.85
N ILE A 38 -1.78 17.10 -28.83
CA ILE A 38 -1.10 16.23 -29.80
C ILE A 38 -1.58 16.56 -31.22
N GLN A 39 -2.89 16.69 -31.43
CA GLN A 39 -3.44 17.03 -32.73
C GLN A 39 -2.97 18.40 -33.23
N LEU A 40 -2.97 19.42 -32.37
CA LEU A 40 -2.48 20.76 -32.73
C LEU A 40 -1.00 20.75 -33.10
N TYR A 41 -0.18 20.01 -32.36
CA TYR A 41 1.23 19.81 -32.69
C TYR A 41 1.42 19.04 -34.00
N GLU A 42 0.63 18.00 -34.26
CA GLU A 42 0.75 17.19 -35.47
C GLU A 42 0.38 17.97 -36.75
N VAL A 43 -0.69 18.78 -36.69
CA VAL A 43 -1.18 19.59 -37.81
C VAL A 43 -0.32 20.84 -38.01
N GLY A 44 -0.02 21.56 -36.93
CA GLY A 44 0.66 22.85 -37.01
C GLY A 44 2.19 22.77 -36.97
N LYS A 45 2.76 21.65 -36.49
CA LYS A 45 4.18 21.53 -36.13
C LYS A 45 4.69 22.68 -35.25
N ASP A 46 3.78 23.20 -34.42
CA ASP A 46 4.04 24.30 -33.50
C ASP A 46 4.58 23.74 -32.18
N ASP A 47 5.86 23.96 -31.92
CA ASP A 47 6.53 23.49 -30.71
C ASP A 47 5.96 24.12 -29.44
N ASP A 48 5.28 25.28 -29.53
CA ASP A 48 4.68 25.94 -28.36
C ASP A 48 3.54 25.11 -27.75
N VAL A 49 2.87 24.26 -28.54
CA VAL A 49 1.78 23.39 -28.07
C VAL A 49 2.21 21.93 -27.87
N LYS A 50 3.48 21.60 -28.15
CA LYS A 50 3.99 20.24 -28.03
C LYS A 50 3.86 19.74 -26.58
N PRO A 51 3.10 18.66 -26.32
CA PRO A 51 2.99 18.13 -24.97
C PRO A 51 4.32 17.54 -24.51
N ASN A 52 4.60 17.69 -23.22
CA ASN A 52 5.84 17.25 -22.59
C ASN A 52 5.57 16.28 -21.44
N VAL A 53 6.63 15.85 -20.74
CA VAL A 53 6.54 14.89 -19.64
C VAL A 53 5.69 15.39 -18.46
N PHE A 54 5.62 16.71 -18.24
CA PHE A 54 4.78 17.29 -17.19
C PHE A 54 3.30 17.19 -17.55
N THR A 55 2.94 17.49 -18.82
CA THR A 55 1.59 17.29 -19.33
C THR A 55 1.15 15.83 -19.20
N LEU A 56 1.99 14.88 -19.64
CA LEU A 56 1.72 13.45 -19.50
C LEU A 56 1.53 13.04 -18.02
N THR A 57 2.45 13.45 -17.15
CA THR A 57 2.38 13.12 -15.71
C THR A 57 1.11 13.68 -15.08
N ALA A 58 0.69 14.90 -15.45
CA ALA A 58 -0.53 15.51 -14.94
C ALA A 58 -1.80 14.75 -15.38
N VAL A 59 -1.86 14.21 -16.60
CA VAL A 59 -2.98 13.35 -17.03
C VAL A 59 -3.02 12.04 -16.24
N VAL A 60 -1.86 11.40 -16.04
CA VAL A 60 -1.77 10.16 -15.25
C VAL A 60 -2.16 10.41 -13.79
N ASP A 61 -1.74 11.54 -13.20
CA ASP A 61 -2.12 11.94 -11.85
C ASP A 61 -3.63 12.23 -11.75
N ALA A 62 -4.24 12.82 -12.79
CA ALA A 62 -5.69 13.04 -12.84
C ALA A 62 -6.45 11.71 -12.78
N TYR A 63 -6.04 10.71 -13.55
CA TYR A 63 -6.61 9.37 -13.46
C TYR A 63 -6.37 8.74 -12.07
N ALA A 64 -5.16 8.82 -11.53
CA ALA A 64 -4.82 8.25 -10.24
C ALA A 64 -5.64 8.85 -9.08
N ARG A 65 -6.01 10.14 -9.16
CA ARG A 65 -6.81 10.85 -8.15
C ARG A 65 -8.31 10.68 -8.33
N ALA A 66 -8.82 10.64 -9.55
CA ALA A 66 -10.24 10.44 -9.85
C ALA A 66 -10.78 9.10 -9.30
N GLY A 67 -9.92 8.09 -9.16
CA GLY A 67 -10.21 6.90 -8.35
C GLY A 67 -11.24 5.93 -8.95
N GLY A 68 -11.36 5.86 -10.28
CA GLY A 68 -12.27 4.94 -10.97
C GLY A 68 -11.74 3.50 -11.07
N ARG A 69 -12.66 2.53 -11.25
CA ARG A 69 -12.31 1.10 -11.43
C ARG A 69 -11.31 0.90 -12.57
N ASP A 70 -11.50 1.62 -13.67
CA ASP A 70 -10.67 1.52 -14.89
C ASP A 70 -9.61 2.60 -15.01
N ALA A 71 -9.45 3.45 -13.99
CA ALA A 71 -8.54 4.59 -14.06
C ALA A 71 -7.09 4.16 -14.26
N ALA A 72 -6.64 3.08 -13.61
CA ALA A 72 -5.29 2.57 -13.77
C ALA A 72 -5.02 2.01 -15.18
N THR A 73 -6.00 1.32 -15.77
CA THR A 73 -5.94 0.84 -17.15
C THR A 73 -5.93 1.99 -18.15
N LYS A 74 -6.83 2.98 -17.99
CA LYS A 74 -6.88 4.18 -18.84
C LYS A 74 -5.57 4.97 -18.76
N ALA A 75 -5.05 5.22 -17.56
CA ALA A 75 -3.75 5.86 -17.37
C ALA A 75 -2.61 5.10 -18.07
N SER A 76 -2.61 3.76 -17.99
CA SER A 76 -1.60 2.93 -18.67
C SER A 76 -1.72 3.03 -20.19
N ASN A 77 -2.94 3.08 -20.71
CA ASN A 77 -3.20 3.24 -22.14
C ASN A 77 -2.71 4.59 -22.65
N VAL A 78 -2.92 5.68 -21.89
CA VAL A 78 -2.40 7.01 -22.23
C VAL A 78 -0.88 6.98 -22.30
N VAL A 79 -0.20 6.45 -21.27
CA VAL A 79 1.27 6.35 -21.25
C VAL A 79 1.79 5.57 -22.47
N ARG A 80 1.16 4.44 -22.81
CA ARG A 80 1.55 3.63 -23.98
C ARG A 80 1.30 4.37 -25.30
N LYS A 81 0.16 5.05 -25.43
CA LYS A 81 -0.22 5.82 -26.63
C LYS A 81 0.79 6.93 -26.92
N VAL A 82 1.27 7.61 -25.88
CA VAL A 82 2.14 8.78 -26.05
C VAL A 82 3.64 8.49 -25.92
N ASP A 83 4.05 7.27 -25.55
CA ASP A 83 5.47 6.89 -25.40
C ASP A 83 6.35 7.18 -26.64
N PRO A 84 5.86 7.09 -27.89
CA PRO A 84 6.64 7.47 -29.07
C PRO A 84 6.95 8.97 -29.14
N LEU A 85 6.10 9.82 -28.55
CA LEU A 85 6.22 11.28 -28.58
C LEU A 85 6.88 11.84 -27.30
N ILE A 86 6.54 11.26 -26.15
CA ILE A 86 6.91 11.74 -24.82
C ILE A 86 7.39 10.55 -24.00
N LYS A 87 8.68 10.56 -23.64
CA LYS A 87 9.22 9.51 -22.77
C LYS A 87 8.73 9.71 -21.32
N PRO A 88 8.06 8.70 -20.71
CA PRO A 88 7.59 8.80 -19.34
C PRO A 88 8.76 8.91 -18.36
N SER A 89 8.60 9.75 -17.34
CA SER A 89 9.59 9.90 -16.26
C SER A 89 9.27 9.00 -15.07
N TYR A 90 10.20 8.93 -14.11
CA TYR A 90 9.96 8.34 -12.80
C TYR A 90 8.67 8.85 -12.13
N ALA A 91 8.38 10.16 -12.22
CA ALA A 91 7.15 10.73 -11.67
C ALA A 91 5.90 10.16 -12.35
N THR A 92 5.93 9.98 -13.67
CA THR A 92 4.84 9.36 -14.43
C THR A 92 4.59 7.92 -13.97
N TYR A 93 5.66 7.11 -13.83
CA TYR A 93 5.54 5.73 -13.37
C TYR A 93 5.09 5.63 -11.91
N ASN A 94 5.51 6.54 -11.04
CA ASN A 94 5.03 6.58 -9.66
C ASN A 94 3.53 6.91 -9.58
N CYS A 95 3.03 7.86 -10.38
CA CYS A 95 1.59 8.12 -10.46
C CYS A 95 0.83 6.88 -10.95
N LEU A 96 1.39 6.18 -11.94
CA LEU A 96 0.80 4.94 -12.45
C LEU A 96 0.81 3.81 -11.42
N MET A 97 1.91 3.64 -10.68
CA MET A 97 2.04 2.71 -9.56
C MET A 97 0.99 3.00 -8.49
N LYS A 98 0.80 4.27 -8.13
CA LYS A 98 -0.23 4.69 -7.17
C LYS A 98 -1.63 4.34 -7.67
N ALA A 99 -1.94 4.59 -8.95
CA ALA A 99 -3.21 4.22 -9.55
C ALA A 99 -3.46 2.70 -9.47
N TRP A 100 -2.46 1.89 -9.85
CA TRP A 100 -2.56 0.42 -9.75
C TRP A 100 -2.68 -0.07 -8.30
N SER A 101 -1.93 0.51 -7.36
CA SER A 101 -1.98 0.11 -5.93
C SER A 101 -3.31 0.40 -5.22
N ASN A 102 -4.14 1.27 -5.82
CA ASN A 102 -5.47 1.59 -5.31
C ASN A 102 -6.58 0.93 -6.15
N SER A 103 -6.23 0.38 -7.30
CA SER A 103 -7.18 -0.35 -8.15
C SER A 103 -7.63 -1.65 -7.48
N GLN A 104 -8.92 -1.95 -7.60
CA GLN A 104 -9.52 -3.22 -7.19
C GLN A 104 -9.64 -4.20 -8.36
N GLN A 105 -9.01 -3.91 -9.49
CA GLN A 105 -9.00 -4.81 -10.64
C GLN A 105 -8.08 -6.01 -10.38
N GLN A 106 -8.48 -7.17 -10.88
CA GLN A 106 -7.65 -8.37 -10.87
C GLN A 106 -6.36 -8.11 -11.68
N GLY A 107 -5.22 -8.60 -11.20
CA GLY A 107 -3.92 -8.35 -11.81
C GLY A 107 -3.34 -6.94 -11.59
N ALA A 108 -4.02 -6.04 -10.87
CA ALA A 108 -3.49 -4.71 -10.55
C ALA A 108 -2.12 -4.77 -9.83
N ALA A 109 -1.95 -5.72 -8.92
CA ALA A 109 -0.68 -5.94 -8.22
C ALA A 109 0.44 -6.41 -9.16
N ARG A 110 0.12 -7.20 -10.19
CA ARG A 110 1.08 -7.62 -11.23
C ARG A 110 1.50 -6.42 -12.09
N MET A 111 0.56 -5.53 -12.41
CA MET A 111 0.85 -4.30 -13.16
C MET A 111 1.74 -3.36 -12.35
N ALA A 112 1.46 -3.19 -11.05
CA ALA A 112 2.34 -2.48 -10.13
C ALA A 112 3.75 -3.09 -10.13
N GLU A 113 3.88 -4.40 -9.99
CA GLU A 113 5.18 -5.06 -9.99
C GLU A 113 5.93 -4.95 -11.33
N ASN A 114 5.22 -4.98 -12.46
CA ASN A 114 5.82 -4.77 -13.78
C ASN A 114 6.40 -3.36 -13.93
N ILE A 115 5.74 -2.34 -13.37
CA ILE A 115 6.28 -0.97 -13.36
C ILE A 115 7.55 -0.93 -12.50
N LEU A 116 7.55 -1.57 -11.34
CA LEU A 116 8.74 -1.63 -10.47
C LEU A 116 9.92 -2.27 -11.22
N ARG A 117 9.70 -3.42 -11.88
CA ARG A 117 10.73 -4.08 -12.69
C ARG A 117 11.24 -3.18 -13.81
N LYS A 118 10.35 -2.46 -14.50
CA LYS A 118 10.77 -1.51 -15.54
C LYS A 118 11.67 -0.41 -14.98
N LEU A 119 11.37 0.12 -13.80
CA LEU A 119 12.22 1.12 -13.14
C LEU A 119 13.58 0.52 -12.75
N GLU A 120 13.59 -0.69 -12.20
CA GLU A 120 14.83 -1.43 -11.90
C GLU A 120 15.68 -1.64 -13.16
N ASP A 121 15.09 -2.14 -14.24
CA ASP A 121 15.76 -2.43 -15.51
C ASP A 121 16.33 -1.15 -16.15
N GLU A 122 15.57 -0.05 -16.18
CA GLU A 122 16.03 1.21 -16.74
C GLU A 122 17.16 1.82 -15.91
N TYR A 123 17.09 1.72 -14.58
CA TYR A 123 18.17 2.15 -13.71
C TYR A 123 19.45 1.32 -13.95
N GLN A 124 19.33 -0.01 -14.06
CA GLN A 124 20.46 -0.90 -14.35
C GLN A 124 21.11 -0.63 -15.72
N LYS A 125 20.33 -0.19 -16.71
CA LYS A 125 20.85 0.27 -18.02
C LYS A 125 21.57 1.63 -17.95
N GLY A 126 21.67 2.24 -16.78
CA GLY A 126 22.37 3.51 -16.55
C GLY A 126 21.46 4.74 -16.49
N ASN A 127 20.14 4.58 -16.61
CA ASN A 127 19.20 5.71 -16.48
C ASN A 127 18.97 6.04 -15.00
N LYS A 128 19.89 6.82 -14.41
CA LYS A 128 19.82 7.23 -13.00
C LYS A 128 18.53 7.97 -12.63
N GLN A 129 17.85 8.61 -13.59
CA GLN A 129 16.59 9.31 -13.33
C GLN A 129 15.42 8.35 -13.06
N MET A 130 15.59 7.05 -13.30
CA MET A 130 14.59 6.01 -13.13
C MET A 130 14.79 5.17 -11.87
N GLN A 131 15.70 5.58 -10.98
CA GLN A 131 16.03 4.90 -9.73
C GLN A 131 14.76 4.65 -8.88
N PRO A 132 14.41 3.38 -8.60
CA PRO A 132 13.34 3.05 -7.68
C PRO A 132 13.63 3.60 -6.28
N THR A 133 12.59 3.96 -5.53
CA THR A 133 12.74 4.39 -4.12
C THR A 133 11.93 3.50 -3.19
N ILE A 134 12.09 3.70 -1.88
CA ILE A 134 11.30 3.05 -0.83
C ILE A 134 9.80 3.20 -1.08
N ILE A 135 9.36 4.35 -1.60
CA ILE A 135 7.96 4.62 -1.94
C ILE A 135 7.50 3.69 -3.06
N THR A 136 8.34 3.47 -4.07
CA THR A 136 8.07 2.58 -5.21
C THR A 136 7.90 1.13 -4.74
N TYR A 137 8.82 0.61 -3.92
CA TYR A 137 8.71 -0.74 -3.34
C TYR A 137 7.50 -0.88 -2.42
N SER A 138 7.32 0.05 -1.48
CA SER A 138 6.20 0.02 -0.52
C SER A 138 4.84 0.06 -1.21
N SER A 139 4.72 0.85 -2.30
CA SER A 139 3.49 0.90 -3.11
C SER A 139 3.21 -0.44 -3.80
N CYS A 140 4.24 -1.11 -4.31
CA CYS A 140 4.10 -2.44 -4.91
C CYS A 140 3.72 -3.52 -3.89
N ILE A 141 4.32 -3.52 -2.69
CA ILE A 141 3.95 -4.44 -1.60
C ILE A 141 2.49 -4.19 -1.17
N ASN A 142 2.09 -2.93 -1.03
CA ASN A 142 0.72 -2.57 -0.68
C ASN A 142 -0.29 -3.00 -1.76
N ALA A 143 0.08 -2.92 -3.04
CA ALA A 143 -0.74 -3.45 -4.13
C ALA A 143 -0.97 -4.95 -3.99
N TRP A 144 0.09 -5.73 -3.67
CA TRP A 144 -0.04 -7.15 -3.37
C TRP A 144 -0.85 -7.44 -2.11
N ALA A 145 -0.74 -6.59 -1.08
CA ALA A 145 -1.51 -6.74 0.16
C ALA A 145 -3.04 -6.57 -0.05
N LYS A 146 -3.43 -5.69 -0.98
CA LYS A 146 -4.84 -5.45 -1.35
C LYS A 146 -5.35 -6.42 -2.42
N SER A 147 -4.47 -7.19 -3.05
CA SER A 147 -4.81 -8.06 -4.17
C SER A 147 -5.66 -9.25 -3.73
N THR A 148 -6.47 -9.74 -4.68
CA THR A 148 -7.16 -11.03 -4.63
C THR A 148 -6.46 -12.06 -5.54
N ASP A 149 -5.24 -11.79 -6.00
CA ASP A 149 -4.49 -12.79 -6.77
C ASP A 149 -3.93 -13.87 -5.85
N GLN A 150 -3.91 -15.12 -6.33
CA GLN A 150 -3.21 -16.24 -5.68
C GLN A 150 -1.71 -15.97 -5.57
N GLY A 151 -1.07 -16.52 -4.54
CA GLY A 151 0.36 -16.36 -4.30
C GLY A 151 0.80 -14.95 -3.89
N LYS A 152 -0.15 -14.04 -3.58
CA LYS A 152 0.15 -12.65 -3.19
C LYS A 152 1.13 -12.53 -2.02
N ALA A 153 1.06 -13.44 -1.04
CA ALA A 153 1.99 -13.47 0.09
C ALA A 153 3.44 -13.66 -0.37
N LYS A 154 3.70 -14.63 -1.25
CA LYS A 154 5.04 -14.88 -1.82
C LYS A 154 5.52 -13.67 -2.63
N ARG A 155 4.63 -13.07 -3.41
CA ARG A 155 4.97 -11.90 -4.24
C ARG A 155 5.30 -10.68 -3.40
N ALA A 156 4.50 -10.40 -2.36
CA ALA A 156 4.77 -9.33 -1.40
C ALA A 156 6.13 -9.53 -0.70
N GLN A 157 6.42 -10.75 -0.23
CA GLN A 157 7.71 -11.09 0.36
C GLN A 157 8.87 -10.93 -0.63
N ALA A 158 8.71 -11.39 -1.87
CA ALA A 158 9.74 -11.26 -2.90
C ALA A 158 10.07 -9.79 -3.21
N VAL A 159 9.07 -8.90 -3.21
CA VAL A 159 9.30 -7.45 -3.36
C VAL A 159 10.04 -6.88 -2.16
N LEU A 160 9.70 -7.30 -0.93
CA LEU A 160 10.43 -6.89 0.28
C LEU A 160 11.90 -7.36 0.28
N VAL A 161 12.16 -8.59 -0.16
CA VAL A 161 13.52 -9.13 -0.32
C VAL A 161 14.30 -8.32 -1.35
N ARG A 162 13.70 -8.02 -2.51
CA ARG A 162 14.33 -7.15 -3.52
C ARG A 162 14.64 -5.76 -2.96
N MET A 163 13.73 -5.17 -2.19
CA MET A 163 13.97 -3.88 -1.54
C MET A 163 15.21 -3.91 -0.63
N LYS A 164 15.39 -4.99 0.15
CA LYS A 164 16.59 -5.17 0.99
C LYS A 164 17.86 -5.29 0.15
N GLN A 165 17.84 -6.08 -0.92
CA GLN A 165 18.99 -6.22 -1.83
C GLN A 165 19.39 -4.89 -2.47
N MET A 166 18.42 -4.05 -2.80
CA MET A 166 18.67 -2.72 -3.38
C MET A 166 19.26 -1.75 -2.34
N TYR A 167 18.94 -1.91 -1.07
CA TYR A 167 19.59 -1.17 0.01
C TYR A 167 21.04 -1.66 0.22
N GLU A 168 21.25 -2.98 0.28
CA GLU A 168 22.57 -3.58 0.47
C GLU A 168 23.55 -3.22 -0.66
N SER A 169 23.04 -3.07 -1.89
CA SER A 169 23.82 -2.60 -3.05
C SER A 169 24.02 -1.09 -3.11
N GLY A 170 23.47 -0.32 -2.16
CA GLY A 170 23.56 1.15 -2.13
C GLY A 170 22.71 1.85 -3.20
N VAL A 171 21.76 1.15 -3.82
CA VAL A 171 20.84 1.74 -4.80
C VAL A 171 19.69 2.49 -4.13
N ILE A 172 19.27 2.11 -2.93
CA ILE A 172 18.33 2.91 -2.14
C ILE A 172 18.93 3.25 -0.79
N ASP A 173 18.64 4.46 -0.32
CA ASP A 173 19.33 5.02 0.85
C ASP A 173 18.70 4.61 2.19
N SER A 174 17.65 3.78 2.19
CA SER A 174 17.08 3.31 3.45
C SER A 174 16.46 1.92 3.38
N MET A 175 16.59 1.23 4.51
CA MET A 175 15.98 -0.08 4.77
C MET A 175 14.45 -0.04 4.70
N PRO A 176 13.80 -1.20 4.47
CA PRO A 176 12.35 -1.30 4.61
C PRO A 176 11.91 -0.89 6.01
N ASN A 177 10.88 -0.04 6.06
CA ASN A 177 10.30 0.45 7.31
C ASN A 177 9.16 -0.46 7.80
N THR A 178 8.64 -0.19 9.00
CA THR A 178 7.51 -0.92 9.60
C THR A 178 6.31 -1.04 8.67
N VAL A 179 6.05 -0.05 7.81
CA VAL A 179 4.93 -0.07 6.85
C VAL A 179 5.14 -1.16 5.80
N ALA A 180 6.35 -1.30 5.25
CA ALA A 180 6.66 -2.33 4.26
C ALA A 180 6.52 -3.74 4.83
N TYR A 181 7.08 -3.99 6.02
CA TYR A 181 6.93 -5.28 6.72
C TYR A 181 5.46 -5.57 7.05
N THR A 182 4.73 -4.60 7.60
CA THR A 182 3.31 -4.76 7.95
C THR A 182 2.45 -5.04 6.71
N ALA A 183 2.77 -4.44 5.57
CA ALA A 183 2.06 -4.71 4.31
C ALA A 183 2.28 -6.15 3.81
N VAL A 184 3.48 -6.72 3.97
CA VAL A 184 3.72 -8.15 3.69
C VAL A 184 2.89 -9.04 4.61
N ILE A 185 2.90 -8.79 5.93
CA ILE A 185 2.11 -9.55 6.90
C ILE A 185 0.61 -9.44 6.58
N ASN A 186 0.13 -8.26 6.17
CA ASN A 186 -1.26 -8.07 5.75
C ASN A 186 -1.60 -8.83 4.46
N SER A 187 -0.66 -8.92 3.51
CA SER A 187 -0.82 -9.77 2.32
C SER A 187 -1.06 -11.22 2.72
N CYS A 188 -0.29 -11.73 3.69
CA CYS A 188 -0.48 -13.07 4.26
C CYS A 188 -1.82 -13.20 5.00
N ALA A 189 -2.16 -12.25 5.88
CA ALA A 189 -3.39 -12.27 6.69
C ALA A 189 -4.68 -12.23 5.84
N THR A 190 -4.57 -11.75 4.60
CA THR A 190 -5.68 -11.71 3.63
C THR A 190 -5.61 -12.81 2.59
N THR A 191 -4.61 -13.70 2.65
CA THR A 191 -4.52 -14.89 1.80
C THR A 191 -5.69 -15.83 2.07
N TYR A 192 -6.18 -16.42 0.99
CA TYR A 192 -7.15 -17.50 0.97
C TYR A 192 -6.63 -18.55 0.00
N GLY A 193 -7.12 -19.78 0.11
CA GLY A 193 -6.62 -20.90 -0.67
C GLY A 193 -6.71 -22.20 0.10
N ASP A 194 -6.03 -23.21 -0.40
CA ASP A 194 -5.90 -24.50 0.26
C ASP A 194 -5.01 -24.41 1.53
N GLN A 195 -4.92 -25.53 2.24
CA GLN A 195 -4.14 -25.62 3.47
C GLN A 195 -2.65 -25.31 3.24
N LEU A 196 -2.10 -25.70 2.10
CA LEU A 196 -0.69 -25.48 1.77
C LEU A 196 -0.40 -23.99 1.55
N GLU A 197 -1.27 -23.29 0.81
CA GLU A 197 -1.17 -21.84 0.59
C GLU A 197 -1.32 -21.06 1.91
N LYS A 198 -2.20 -21.50 2.81
CA LYS A 198 -2.34 -20.92 4.15
C LYS A 198 -1.10 -21.14 5.02
N GLU A 199 -0.57 -22.36 5.05
CA GLU A 199 0.64 -22.69 5.81
C GLU A 199 1.85 -21.92 5.32
N GLU A 200 2.00 -21.78 4.00
CA GLU A 200 3.07 -21.01 3.41
C GLU A 200 2.92 -19.52 3.70
N ALA A 201 1.72 -18.95 3.54
CA ALA A 201 1.44 -17.57 3.92
C ALA A 201 1.74 -17.32 5.40
N PHE A 202 1.45 -18.29 6.28
CA PHE A 202 1.76 -18.19 7.70
C PHE A 202 3.27 -18.20 7.98
N LYS A 203 4.03 -19.09 7.34
CA LYS A 203 5.50 -19.12 7.44
C LYS A 203 6.10 -17.76 7.03
N ILE A 204 5.58 -17.17 5.96
CA ILE A 204 5.98 -15.83 5.49
C ILE A 204 5.62 -14.76 6.54
N ALA A 205 4.39 -14.77 7.06
CA ALA A 205 3.97 -13.82 8.10
C ALA A 205 4.84 -13.90 9.36
N TYR A 206 5.09 -15.12 9.85
CA TYR A 206 5.90 -15.37 11.05
C TYR A 206 7.35 -14.92 10.87
N SER A 207 8.00 -15.32 9.76
CA SER A 207 9.38 -14.91 9.47
C SER A 207 9.50 -13.39 9.31
N THR A 208 8.54 -12.75 8.64
CA THR A 208 8.51 -11.29 8.44
C THR A 208 8.30 -10.55 9.76
N PHE A 209 7.39 -11.03 10.61
CA PHE A 209 7.15 -10.44 11.93
C PHE A 209 8.36 -10.60 12.86
N LYS A 210 8.98 -11.79 12.85
CA LYS A 210 10.21 -12.07 13.61
C LYS A 210 11.35 -11.15 13.16
N GLU A 211 11.58 -11.04 11.85
CA GLU A 211 12.61 -10.16 11.28
C GLU A 211 12.39 -8.69 11.69
N LEU A 212 11.14 -8.20 11.65
CA LEU A 212 10.82 -6.85 12.10
C LEU A 212 11.04 -6.67 13.62
N SER A 213 10.73 -7.69 14.43
CA SER A 213 10.89 -7.63 15.89
C SER A 213 12.35 -7.66 16.34
N GLU A 214 13.24 -8.25 15.53
CA GLU A 214 14.68 -8.36 15.79
C GLU A 214 15.48 -7.25 15.07
N SER A 215 14.82 -6.43 14.26
CA SER A 215 15.47 -5.36 13.47
C SER A 215 15.93 -4.19 14.34
N LYS A 216 17.09 -3.62 13.98
CA LYS A 216 17.61 -2.39 14.59
C LYS A 216 17.06 -1.11 13.93
N HIS A 217 16.43 -1.23 12.76
CA HIS A 217 16.04 -0.09 11.91
C HIS A 217 14.54 0.19 11.93
N ALA A 218 13.74 -0.79 12.34
CA ALA A 218 12.29 -0.70 12.42
C ALA A 218 11.81 -1.58 13.57
N SER A 219 10.66 -1.25 14.14
CA SER A 219 10.00 -2.04 15.18
C SER A 219 8.54 -2.27 14.83
N PRO A 220 7.90 -3.32 15.36
CA PRO A 220 6.46 -3.49 15.30
C PRO A 220 5.73 -2.27 15.90
N ASN A 221 4.60 -1.91 15.29
CA ASN A 221 3.65 -0.97 15.90
C ASN A 221 2.31 -1.70 16.18
N HIS A 222 1.32 -0.98 16.72
CA HIS A 222 0.00 -1.55 17.02
C HIS A 222 -0.66 -2.22 15.80
N VAL A 223 -0.52 -1.63 14.61
CA VAL A 223 -1.03 -2.20 13.33
C VAL A 223 -0.30 -3.48 12.99
N THR A 224 1.01 -3.57 13.23
CA THR A 224 1.78 -4.79 13.00
C THR A 224 1.27 -5.93 13.89
N TYR A 225 1.11 -5.69 15.19
CA TYR A 225 0.61 -6.69 16.14
C TYR A 225 -0.81 -7.16 15.79
N SER A 226 -1.73 -6.22 15.52
CA SER A 226 -3.10 -6.55 15.14
C SER A 226 -3.15 -7.37 13.84
N THR A 227 -2.33 -7.00 12.87
CA THR A 227 -2.25 -7.67 11.56
C THR A 227 -1.66 -9.08 11.69
N PHE A 228 -0.63 -9.24 12.51
CA PHE A 228 -0.02 -10.54 12.75
C PHE A 228 -0.97 -11.48 13.51
N MET A 229 -1.69 -10.99 14.53
CA MET A 229 -2.73 -11.77 15.21
C MET A 229 -3.87 -12.17 14.27
N ARG A 230 -4.27 -11.29 13.36
CA ARG A 230 -5.21 -11.63 12.29
C ARG A 230 -4.68 -12.74 11.38
N ALA A 231 -3.38 -12.74 11.07
CA ALA A 231 -2.75 -13.81 10.30
C ALA A 231 -2.77 -15.15 11.06
N ILE A 232 -2.46 -15.14 12.36
CA ILE A 232 -2.55 -16.33 13.23
C ILE A 232 -3.97 -16.88 13.22
N SER A 233 -4.97 -16.04 13.46
CA SER A 233 -6.40 -16.42 13.49
C SER A 233 -6.85 -17.10 12.20
N LYS A 234 -6.43 -16.59 11.03
CA LYS A 234 -6.93 -17.03 9.73
C LYS A 234 -6.15 -18.17 9.08
N LEU A 235 -4.86 -18.29 9.38
CA LEU A 235 -3.95 -19.19 8.66
C LEU A 235 -3.58 -20.44 9.48
N MET A 236 -3.73 -20.40 10.80
CA MET A 236 -3.46 -21.56 11.65
C MET A 236 -4.76 -22.30 12.02
N PRO A 237 -4.74 -23.65 12.04
CA PRO A 237 -5.82 -24.41 12.65
C PRO A 237 -5.88 -24.16 14.17
N GLU A 238 -7.05 -24.38 14.77
CA GLU A 238 -7.20 -24.31 16.22
C GLU A 238 -6.31 -25.35 16.92
N GLY A 239 -5.77 -24.97 18.09
CA GLY A 239 -4.96 -25.86 18.92
C GLY A 239 -3.90 -25.11 19.72
N GLU A 240 -3.19 -25.86 20.57
CA GLU A 240 -2.23 -25.30 21.54
C GLU A 240 -1.14 -24.43 20.91
N LYS A 241 -0.67 -24.79 19.70
CA LYS A 241 0.35 -24.01 18.99
C LYS A 241 -0.16 -22.62 18.58
N LYS A 242 -1.44 -22.53 18.18
CA LYS A 242 -2.09 -21.26 17.84
C LYS A 242 -2.19 -20.40 19.10
N ASP A 243 -2.71 -20.97 20.18
CA ASP A 243 -2.86 -20.30 21.47
C ASP A 243 -1.52 -19.81 22.05
N ALA A 244 -0.47 -20.63 22.02
CA ALA A 244 0.86 -20.22 22.47
C ALA A 244 1.41 -19.02 21.69
N LEU A 245 1.15 -18.96 20.37
CA LEU A 245 1.59 -17.85 19.54
C LEU A 245 0.75 -16.59 19.74
N VAL A 246 -0.57 -16.72 19.90
CA VAL A 246 -1.45 -15.59 20.26
C VAL A 246 -1.03 -15.01 21.60
N SER A 247 -0.80 -15.86 22.60
CA SER A 247 -0.38 -15.48 23.96
C SER A 247 0.95 -14.71 23.93
N SER A 248 1.98 -15.27 23.30
CA SER A 248 3.29 -14.60 23.18
C SER A 248 3.21 -13.28 22.41
N THR A 249 2.49 -13.24 21.29
CA THR A 249 2.30 -12.02 20.48
C THR A 249 1.57 -10.93 21.26
N PHE A 250 0.48 -11.28 21.96
CA PHE A 250 -0.29 -10.31 22.74
C PHE A 250 0.48 -9.80 23.95
N ARG A 251 1.25 -10.66 24.64
CA ARG A 251 2.15 -10.25 25.73
C ARG A 251 3.24 -9.28 25.25
N LEU A 252 3.78 -9.47 24.05
CA LEU A 252 4.70 -8.51 23.43
C LEU A 252 3.99 -7.17 23.14
N CYS A 253 2.77 -7.21 22.61
CA CYS A 253 1.96 -6.02 22.37
C CYS A 253 1.69 -5.24 23.67
N ILE A 254 1.37 -5.94 24.76
CA ILE A 254 1.19 -5.37 26.11
C ILE A 254 2.49 -4.74 26.60
N ARG A 255 3.61 -5.47 26.53
CA ARG A 255 4.93 -4.99 26.97
C ARG A 255 5.30 -3.69 26.28
N ASP A 256 5.00 -3.57 24.99
CA ASP A 256 5.32 -2.40 24.19
C ASP A 256 4.29 -1.27 24.37
N GLY A 257 3.23 -1.47 25.17
CA GLY A 257 2.17 -0.48 25.38
C GLY A 257 1.34 -0.21 24.12
N LEU A 258 1.28 -1.16 23.19
CA LEU A 258 0.74 -1.00 21.84
C LEU A 258 -0.64 -1.63 21.63
N VAL A 259 -1.35 -1.96 22.72
CA VAL A 259 -2.69 -2.54 22.61
C VAL A 259 -3.68 -1.48 22.12
N ASP A 260 -4.23 -1.71 20.94
CA ASP A 260 -5.33 -0.95 20.34
C ASP A 260 -6.59 -1.81 20.19
N TYR A 261 -7.70 -1.19 19.77
CA TYR A 261 -8.96 -1.90 19.54
C TYR A 261 -8.80 -3.12 18.61
N ASN A 262 -8.01 -2.99 17.53
CA ASN A 262 -7.86 -4.06 16.54
C ASN A 262 -7.04 -5.23 17.08
N SER A 263 -5.99 -4.95 17.85
CA SER A 263 -5.14 -5.96 18.47
C SER A 263 -5.94 -6.77 19.50
N LEU A 264 -6.73 -6.12 20.36
CA LEU A 264 -7.64 -6.80 21.29
C LEU A 264 -8.69 -7.64 20.56
N PHE A 265 -9.32 -7.06 19.53
CA PHE A 265 -10.33 -7.75 18.71
C PHE A 265 -9.75 -9.01 18.03
N HIS A 266 -8.59 -8.89 17.37
CA HIS A 266 -7.96 -10.00 16.67
C HIS A 266 -7.38 -11.03 17.63
N MET A 267 -6.90 -10.63 18.82
CA MET A 267 -6.53 -11.56 19.89
C MET A 267 -7.73 -12.43 20.28
N LYS A 268 -8.88 -11.81 20.60
CA LYS A 268 -10.11 -12.54 20.97
C LYS A 268 -10.63 -13.47 19.88
N GLN A 269 -10.42 -13.14 18.60
CA GLN A 269 -10.76 -14.02 17.47
C GLN A 269 -9.76 -15.16 17.27
N ALA A 270 -8.54 -15.02 17.74
CA ALA A 270 -7.47 -15.99 17.53
C ALA A 270 -7.36 -16.98 18.70
N ALA A 271 -7.56 -16.52 19.93
CA ALA A 271 -7.40 -17.29 21.14
C ALA A 271 -8.62 -18.18 21.45
N SER A 272 -8.37 -19.33 22.07
CA SER A 272 -9.42 -20.11 22.74
C SER A 272 -10.08 -19.31 23.87
N GLN A 273 -11.27 -19.76 24.31
CA GLN A 273 -11.97 -19.13 25.44
C GLN A 273 -11.13 -19.18 26.73
N GLN A 274 -10.45 -20.30 26.98
CA GLN A 274 -9.58 -20.45 28.14
C GLN A 274 -8.42 -19.45 28.10
N LEU A 275 -7.75 -19.33 26.95
CA LEU A 275 -6.65 -18.37 26.79
C LEU A 275 -7.13 -16.92 26.88
N CYS A 276 -8.31 -16.60 26.33
CA CYS A 276 -8.90 -15.26 26.49
C CYS A 276 -9.11 -14.91 27.97
N SER A 277 -9.66 -15.85 28.75
CA SER A 277 -9.85 -15.68 30.18
C SER A 277 -8.52 -15.59 30.94
N GLU A 278 -7.47 -16.32 30.53
CA GLU A 278 -6.13 -16.21 31.13
C GLU A 278 -5.50 -14.84 30.84
N LEU A 279 -5.49 -14.40 29.58
CA LEU A 279 -4.85 -13.15 29.16
C LEU A 279 -5.55 -11.91 29.73
N LEU A 280 -6.86 -12.00 30.00
CA LEU A 280 -7.68 -10.89 30.49
C LEU A 280 -8.12 -11.08 31.95
N GLY A 281 -7.73 -12.17 32.62
CA GLY A 281 -8.26 -12.63 33.91
C GLY A 281 -7.93 -11.79 35.15
N GLY A 282 -7.40 -10.59 34.96
CA GLY A 282 -7.19 -9.59 36.02
C GLY A 282 -7.97 -8.29 35.78
N ILE A 283 -8.86 -8.27 34.78
CA ILE A 283 -9.70 -7.12 34.43
C ILE A 283 -11.09 -7.34 35.00
N ASP A 284 -11.58 -6.38 35.76
CA ASP A 284 -12.88 -6.44 36.44
C ASP A 284 -14.03 -6.45 35.43
N CYS A 285 -14.44 -7.65 35.00
CA CYS A 285 -15.54 -7.85 34.06
C CYS A 285 -16.21 -9.22 34.25
N ASN A 286 -17.50 -9.31 33.91
CA ASN A 286 -18.27 -10.55 34.02
C ASN A 286 -18.01 -11.53 32.85
N ASP A 287 -17.65 -11.04 31.66
CA ASP A 287 -17.31 -11.86 30.49
C ASP A 287 -16.13 -11.23 29.74
N ALA A 288 -15.08 -12.03 29.50
CA ALA A 288 -13.92 -11.65 28.71
C ALA A 288 -14.29 -11.13 27.31
N LYS A 289 -15.43 -11.53 26.75
CA LYS A 289 -15.95 -11.03 25.47
C LYS A 289 -16.36 -9.56 25.52
N ASP A 290 -16.87 -9.09 26.64
CA ASP A 290 -17.38 -7.74 26.81
C ASP A 290 -16.28 -6.71 27.11
N ILE A 291 -15.09 -7.15 27.52
CA ILE A 291 -13.92 -6.27 27.74
C ILE A 291 -13.66 -5.40 26.51
N THR A 292 -13.64 -4.10 26.71
CA THR A 292 -13.27 -3.11 25.72
C THR A 292 -11.87 -2.55 25.99
N ILE A 293 -11.40 -1.66 25.12
CA ILE A 293 -10.11 -0.99 25.32
C ILE A 293 -10.12 -0.09 26.57
N ASP A 294 -11.31 0.42 26.95
CA ASP A 294 -11.48 1.36 28.05
C ASP A 294 -11.36 0.65 29.42
N ASP A 295 -11.50 -0.67 29.44
CA ASP A 295 -11.37 -1.52 30.64
C ASP A 295 -9.91 -1.98 30.85
N LEU A 296 -9.02 -1.76 29.88
CA LEU A 296 -7.63 -2.21 29.96
C LEU A 296 -6.76 -1.28 30.81
N PRO A 297 -5.72 -1.79 31.50
CA PRO A 297 -4.73 -0.96 32.17
C PRO A 297 -4.08 0.04 31.21
N TYR A 298 -3.91 1.30 31.65
CA TYR A 298 -3.30 2.35 30.83
C TYR A 298 -1.90 1.98 30.31
N SER A 299 -1.11 1.21 31.08
CA SER A 299 0.20 0.74 30.64
C SER A 299 0.15 -0.07 29.34
N TRP A 300 -0.94 -0.81 29.10
CA TRP A 300 -1.11 -1.64 27.89
C TRP A 300 -1.39 -0.80 26.64
N THR A 301 -1.94 0.40 26.81
CA THR A 301 -2.43 1.28 25.74
C THR A 301 -1.62 2.57 25.62
N SER A 302 -0.61 2.75 26.48
CA SER A 302 0.14 3.99 26.70
C SER A 302 0.82 4.56 25.46
N ASN A 303 1.17 3.73 24.46
CA ASN A 303 1.88 4.13 23.25
C ASN A 303 0.96 4.20 22.01
N VAL A 304 -0.37 4.24 22.18
CA VAL A 304 -1.32 4.35 21.06
C VAL A 304 -2.40 5.39 21.34
N GLU A 305 -2.52 6.38 20.45
CA GLU A 305 -3.69 7.25 20.42
C GLU A 305 -4.93 6.45 20.02
N GLN A 306 -5.80 6.17 20.99
CA GLN A 306 -7.05 5.48 20.71
C GLN A 306 -7.94 6.36 19.84
N THR A 307 -8.35 5.84 18.69
CA THR A 307 -9.34 6.52 17.84
C THR A 307 -10.69 6.46 18.54
N SER A 308 -11.00 7.51 19.31
CA SER A 308 -12.24 7.57 20.07
C SER A 308 -13.45 7.42 19.14
N ARG A 309 -14.22 6.34 19.31
CA ARG A 309 -15.58 6.22 18.75
C ARG A 309 -16.54 7.30 19.29
N ARG A 310 -16.08 8.20 20.19
CA ARG A 310 -16.84 9.31 20.78
C ARG A 310 -17.48 10.26 19.75
N LYS A 311 -16.91 10.42 18.53
CA LYS A 311 -17.49 11.36 17.54
C LYS A 311 -18.68 10.83 16.71
N ARG A 312 -19.02 9.54 16.76
CA ARG A 312 -20.13 8.98 15.95
C ARG A 312 -21.47 8.80 16.68
N LYS A 313 -21.50 8.92 18.01
CA LYS A 313 -22.74 8.81 18.81
C LYS A 313 -23.31 10.15 19.31
N HIS A 314 -22.72 11.29 18.94
CA HIS A 314 -23.28 12.63 19.24
C HIS A 314 -23.73 13.40 18.00
N ASN A 315 -23.71 12.76 16.81
CA ASN A 315 -24.16 13.35 15.54
C ASN A 315 -25.15 12.44 14.79
N LYS A 316 -26.01 11.72 15.52
CA LYS A 316 -27.21 11.09 14.97
C LYS A 316 -28.35 11.21 15.96
#